data_AF-A0A940SS03-F1
#
_entry.id   AF-A0A940SS03-F1
#
_cell.length_a   1.000
_cell.length_b   1.000
_cell.length_c   1.000
_cell.angle_alpha   90.00
_cell.angle_beta   90.00
_cell.angle_gamma   90.00
#
_symmetry.space_group_name_H-M   'P 1'
#
loop_
_entity.id
_entity.type
_entity.pdbx_description
1 polymer ?
#
loop_
_entity_poly.entity_id
_entity_poly.type
_entity_poly.pdbx_seq_one_letter_code
_entity_poly.pdbx_strand_id
1 'polypeptide(L)'
;MLNTKPYYAPQNDWSSNDYYSLHRYLHRLVLHADRKKDEIAQLDIQRMSDKTKVLLYCIISYYHLEQLFELVNLQKLTECKPLSEPLVLSSHGLKEENVYYKMNVMF
;
A
#
# COMPACT_ATOMS: atom_id res chain seq x y z
N MET A 1 22.07 -4.73 11.65
CA MET A 1 20.89 -5.27 10.94
C MET A 1 20.66 -4.41 9.72
N LEU A 2 20.60 -5.00 8.52
CA LEU A 2 20.16 -4.25 7.34
C LEU A 2 18.76 -3.71 7.63
N ASN A 3 18.61 -2.38 7.66
CA ASN A 3 17.33 -1.70 7.88
C ASN A 3 16.34 -2.15 6.81
N THR A 4 15.55 -3.17 7.11
CA THR A 4 14.54 -3.68 6.20
C THR A 4 13.46 -2.62 6.08
N LYS A 5 13.15 -2.26 4.84
CA LYS A 5 12.11 -1.27 4.54
C LYS A 5 10.77 -1.75 5.13
N PRO A 6 9.92 -0.86 5.66
CA PRO A 6 8.71 -1.27 6.37
C PRO A 6 7.75 -2.09 5.50
N TYR A 7 7.74 -1.85 4.19
CA TYR A 7 6.93 -2.60 3.22
C TYR A 7 7.45 -4.01 2.88
N TYR A 8 8.62 -4.41 3.40
CA TYR A 8 9.16 -5.78 3.32
C TYR A 8 9.31 -6.45 4.70
N ALA A 9 8.94 -5.77 5.79
CA ALA A 9 9.03 -6.34 7.12
C ALA A 9 7.95 -7.42 7.31
N PRO A 10 8.20 -8.48 8.11
CA PRO A 10 7.17 -9.44 8.50
C PRO A 10 6.02 -8.75 9.24
N GLN A 11 4.77 -9.09 8.90
CA GLN A 11 3.56 -8.37 9.37
C GLN A 11 2.58 -9.22 10.16
N ASN A 12 3.02 -10.39 10.63
CA ASN A 12 2.15 -11.38 11.29
C ASN A 12 1.53 -10.82 12.59
N ASP A 13 2.28 -9.97 13.31
CA ASP A 13 1.89 -9.44 14.63
C ASP A 13 1.63 -7.92 14.61
N TRP A 14 1.37 -7.35 13.43
CA TRP A 14 1.17 -5.91 13.29
C TRP A 14 -0.19 -5.46 13.82
N SER A 15 -0.17 -4.38 14.60
CA SER A 15 -1.35 -3.67 15.06
C SER A 15 -1.88 -2.70 13.99
N SER A 16 -3.09 -2.17 14.19
CA SER A 16 -3.63 -1.08 13.36
C SER A 16 -2.68 0.12 13.25
N ASN A 17 -1.97 0.45 14.35
CA ASN A 17 -1.01 1.56 14.35
C ASN A 17 0.22 1.30 13.47
N ASP A 18 0.65 0.04 13.38
CA ASP A 18 1.76 -0.36 12.51
C ASP A 18 1.34 -0.24 11.04
N TYR A 19 0.15 -0.72 10.70
CA TYR A 19 -0.40 -0.58 9.34
C TYR A 19 -0.70 0.87 8.99
N TYR A 20 -1.16 1.70 9.93
CA TYR A 20 -1.31 3.13 9.72
C TYR A 20 0.03 3.81 9.45
N SER A 21 1.08 3.43 10.19
CA SER A 21 2.44 3.94 9.97
C SER A 21 3.00 3.51 8.62
N LEU A 22 2.75 2.26 8.20
CA LEU A 22 3.09 1.76 6.86
C LEU A 22 2.31 2.52 5.79
N HIS A 23 1.00 2.71 5.95
CA HIS A 23 0.17 3.46 5.02
C HIS A 23 0.72 4.86 4.80
N ARG A 24 1.04 5.60 5.88
CA ARG A 24 1.69 6.92 5.79
C ARG A 24 3.06 6.87 5.11
N TYR A 25 3.82 5.80 5.31
CA TYR A 25 5.11 5.63 4.64
C TYR A 25 4.94 5.45 3.13
N LEU A 26 4.08 4.51 2.72
CA LEU A 26 3.79 4.22 1.31
C LEU A 26 3.18 5.44 0.61
N HIS A 27 2.32 6.16 1.33
CA HIS A 27 1.69 7.38 0.84
C HIS A 27 2.72 8.45 0.46
N ARG A 28 3.70 8.70 1.33
CA ARG A 28 4.84 9.58 1.03
C ARG A 28 5.72 9.05 -0.10
N LEU A 29 5.91 7.73 -0.17
CA LEU A 29 6.71 7.12 -1.24
C LEU A 29 6.09 7.38 -2.61
N VAL A 30 4.78 7.14 -2.74
CA VAL A 30 4.02 7.30 -3.98
C VAL A 30 3.84 8.78 -4.36
N LEU A 31 3.41 9.64 -3.44
CA LEU A 31 3.17 11.06 -3.74
C LEU A 31 4.45 11.87 -4.01
N HIS A 32 5.61 11.34 -3.64
CA HIS A 32 6.91 11.94 -3.97
C HIS A 32 7.67 11.10 -4.99
N ALA A 33 6.96 10.41 -5.90
CA ALA A 33 7.54 9.54 -6.91
C ALA A 33 8.68 10.20 -7.70
N ASP A 34 8.57 11.48 -8.08
CA ASP A 34 9.65 12.18 -8.80
C ASP A 34 10.99 12.19 -8.04
N ARG A 35 10.93 12.30 -6.71
CA ARG A 35 12.11 12.29 -5.81
C ARG A 35 12.48 10.88 -5.35
N LYS A 36 11.58 9.91 -5.54
CA LYS A 36 11.69 8.53 -5.06
C LYS A 36 11.68 7.51 -6.20
N LYS A 37 11.88 7.95 -7.44
CA LYS A 37 11.79 7.14 -8.65
C LYS A 37 12.68 5.89 -8.58
N ASP A 38 13.89 6.01 -8.04
CA ASP A 38 14.82 4.88 -7.94
C ASP A 38 14.30 3.84 -6.94
N GLU A 39 13.68 4.28 -5.84
CA GLU A 39 13.07 3.40 -4.86
C GLU A 39 11.82 2.71 -5.43
N ILE A 40 10.99 3.46 -6.18
CA ILE A 40 9.80 2.92 -6.85
C ILE A 40 10.17 1.89 -7.92
N ALA A 41 11.19 2.17 -8.74
CA ALA A 41 11.65 1.26 -9.79
C ALA A 41 12.25 -0.04 -9.22
N GLN A 42 12.73 -0.02 -7.98
CA GLN A 42 13.30 -1.18 -7.28
C GLN A 42 12.28 -1.91 -6.39
N LEU A 43 11.01 -1.49 -6.37
CA LEU A 43 9.99 -2.21 -5.62
C LEU A 43 9.79 -3.60 -6.24
N ASP A 44 9.85 -4.60 -5.39
CA ASP A 44 9.58 -6.00 -5.69
C ASP A 44 8.31 -6.40 -4.93
N ILE A 45 7.18 -6.27 -5.62
CA ILE A 45 5.87 -6.56 -5.05
C ILE A 45 5.70 -8.03 -4.67
N GLN A 46 6.52 -8.96 -5.20
CA GLN A 46 6.41 -10.38 -4.85
C GLN A 46 6.87 -10.65 -3.40
N ARG A 47 7.72 -9.79 -2.86
CA ARG A 47 8.20 -9.86 -1.47
C ARG A 47 7.28 -9.18 -0.47
N MET A 48 6.27 -8.46 -0.95
CA MET A 48 5.31 -7.75 -0.11
C MET A 48 4.20 -8.68 0.36
N SER A 49 3.70 -8.44 1.56
CA SER A 49 2.44 -9.04 2.02
C SER A 49 1.26 -8.56 1.17
N ASP A 50 0.16 -9.31 1.15
CA ASP A 50 -1.04 -8.90 0.44
C ASP A 50 -1.63 -7.60 1.00
N LYS A 51 -1.58 -7.40 2.32
CA LYS A 51 -1.96 -6.13 2.97
C LYS A 51 -1.14 -4.96 2.43
N THR A 52 0.17 -5.13 2.22
CA THR A 52 1.04 -4.07 1.68
C THR A 52 0.72 -3.78 0.21
N LYS A 53 0.54 -4.82 -0.61
CA LYS A 53 0.15 -4.67 -2.02
C LYS A 53 -1.18 -3.92 -2.15
N VAL A 54 -2.17 -4.31 -1.34
CA VAL A 54 -3.48 -3.65 -1.29
C VAL A 54 -3.36 -2.19 -0.87
N LEU A 55 -2.58 -1.86 0.16
CA LEU A 55 -2.37 -0.47 0.56
C LEU A 55 -1.73 0.35 -0.57
N LEU A 56 -0.72 -0.20 -1.24
CA LEU A 56 -0.05 0.46 -2.35
C LEU A 56 -1.00 0.69 -3.53
N TYR A 57 -1.78 -0.32 -3.91
CA TYR A 57 -2.83 -0.21 -4.93
C TYR A 57 -3.87 0.86 -4.57
N CYS A 58 -4.35 0.88 -3.32
CA CYS A 58 -5.33 1.86 -2.84
C CYS A 58 -4.78 3.28 -2.94
N ILE A 59 -3.53 3.50 -2.52
CA ILE A 59 -2.90 4.83 -2.60
C ILE A 59 -2.79 5.29 -4.06
N ILE A 60 -2.25 4.46 -4.94
CA ILE A 60 -2.06 4.82 -6.36
C ILE A 60 -3.41 5.16 -7.01
N SER A 61 -4.42 4.30 -6.79
CA SER A 61 -5.75 4.46 -7.39
C SER A 61 -6.53 5.64 -6.80
N TYR A 62 -6.40 5.90 -5.49
CA TYR A 62 -7.10 7.00 -4.83
C TYR A 62 -6.61 8.37 -5.32
N TYR A 63 -5.32 8.48 -5.68
CA TYR A 63 -4.73 9.72 -6.17
C TYR A 63 -4.66 9.83 -7.70
N HIS A 64 -5.27 8.89 -8.43
CA HIS A 64 -5.24 8.86 -9.90
C HIS A 64 -3.81 8.90 -10.47
N LEU A 65 -2.94 8.03 -9.95
CA LEU A 65 -1.55 7.88 -10.38
C LEU A 65 -1.35 6.61 -11.22
N GLU A 66 -2.31 6.27 -12.08
CA GLU A 66 -2.37 5.01 -12.83
C GLU A 66 -1.13 4.79 -13.72
N GLN A 67 -0.40 5.84 -14.12
CA GLN A 67 0.88 5.73 -14.82
C GLN A 67 1.92 4.88 -14.06
N LEU A 68 1.81 4.78 -12.73
CA LEU A 68 2.68 3.93 -11.93
C LEU A 68 2.41 2.44 -12.19
N PHE A 69 1.20 2.06 -12.62
CA PHE A 69 0.88 0.68 -12.98
C PHE A 69 1.44 0.27 -14.36
N GLU A 70 1.90 1.23 -15.17
CA GLU A 70 2.61 0.94 -16.43
C GLU A 70 4.04 0.42 -16.18
N LEU A 71 4.58 0.62 -14.98
CA LEU A 71 5.86 0.08 -14.58
C LEU A 71 5.77 -1.44 -14.41
N VAL A 72 6.66 -2.19 -15.08
CA VAL A 72 6.69 -3.66 -15.08
C VAL A 72 6.67 -4.26 -13.67
N ASN A 73 7.36 -3.62 -12.73
CA ASN A 73 7.46 -4.09 -11.35
C ASN A 73 6.21 -3.81 -10.50
N LEU A 74 5.33 -2.88 -10.92
CA LEU A 74 4.10 -2.53 -10.23
C LEU A 74 2.82 -2.98 -10.96
N GLN A 75 2.92 -3.37 -12.23
CA GLN A 75 1.79 -3.75 -13.06
C GLN A 75 0.87 -4.79 -12.40
N LYS A 76 1.44 -5.81 -11.73
CA LYS A 76 0.62 -6.85 -11.07
C LYS A 76 -0.15 -6.35 -9.85
N LEU A 77 0.05 -5.12 -9.38
CA LEU A 77 -0.82 -4.52 -8.36
C LEU A 77 -2.26 -4.34 -8.87
N THR A 78 -2.45 -4.21 -10.19
CA THR A 78 -3.79 -4.15 -10.80
C THR A 78 -4.59 -5.45 -10.66
N GLU A 79 -3.91 -6.55 -10.33
CA GLU A 79 -4.51 -7.86 -10.06
C GLU A 79 -4.85 -8.07 -8.57
N CYS A 80 -4.57 -7.06 -7.71
CA CYS A 80 -4.90 -7.15 -6.29
C CYS A 80 -6.39 -7.39 -6.09
N LYS A 81 -6.71 -8.31 -5.18
CA LYS A 81 -8.07 -8.58 -4.75
C LYS A 81 -8.34 -7.94 -3.38
N PRO A 82 -9.59 -7.64 -3.05
CA PRO A 82 -9.96 -7.22 -1.71
C PRO A 82 -9.46 -8.20 -0.65
N LEU A 83 -9.03 -7.68 0.50
CA LEU A 83 -8.56 -8.52 1.61
C LEU A 83 -9.71 -9.37 2.14
N SER A 84 -9.43 -10.63 2.50
CA SER A 84 -10.41 -11.55 3.09
C SER A 84 -10.87 -11.08 4.47
N GLU A 85 -9.96 -10.46 5.22
CA GLU A 85 -10.23 -9.85 6.52
C GLU A 85 -10.00 -8.34 6.45
N PRO A 86 -10.82 -7.52 7.12
CA PRO A 86 -10.65 -6.09 7.05
C PRO A 86 -9.33 -5.61 7.64
N LEU A 87 -8.64 -4.74 6.91
CA LEU A 87 -7.48 -4.04 7.42
C LEU A 87 -7.89 -2.68 8.00
N VAL A 88 -7.93 -2.59 9.33
CA VAL A 88 -8.30 -1.37 10.05
C VAL A 88 -7.06 -0.51 10.29
N LEU A 89 -6.99 0.67 9.67
CA LEU A 89 -5.91 1.65 9.81
C LEU A 89 -6.18 2.65 10.94
N SER A 90 -7.42 3.07 11.11
CA SER A 90 -7.87 3.87 12.24
C SER A 90 -9.29 3.48 12.62
N SER A 91 -9.82 4.06 13.70
CA SER A 91 -11.21 3.94 14.13
C SER A 91 -12.01 5.24 13.86
N HIS A 92 -11.46 6.13 13.04
CA HIS A 92 -12.07 7.36 12.58
C HIS A 92 -12.81 7.10 11.26
N GLY A 93 -14.01 6.52 11.40
CA GLY A 93 -14.88 6.08 10.31
C GLY A 93 -14.84 6.95 9.05
N LEU A 94 -14.19 6.46 7.99
CA LEU A 94 -14.42 6.99 6.65
C LEU A 94 -15.79 6.49 6.17
N LYS A 95 -16.73 7.42 6.03
CA LYS A 95 -18.12 7.16 5.61
C LYS A 95 -18.34 7.12 4.09
N GLU A 96 -17.28 7.29 3.29
CA GLU A 96 -17.40 7.36 1.84
C GLU A 96 -16.85 6.10 1.17
N GLU A 97 -17.68 5.51 0.30
CA GLU A 97 -17.31 4.36 -0.51
C GLU A 97 -16.24 4.76 -1.52
N ASN A 98 -14.99 4.37 -1.25
CA ASN A 98 -13.84 4.64 -2.12
C ASN A 98 -13.03 3.34 -2.36
N VAL A 99 -11.90 3.45 -3.05
CA VAL A 99 -11.05 2.28 -3.35
C VAL A 99 -10.59 1.53 -2.11
N TYR A 100 -10.35 2.21 -0.98
CA TYR A 100 -9.98 1.54 0.28
C TYR A 100 -11.12 0.66 0.77
N TYR A 101 -12.35 1.18 0.79
CA TYR A 101 -13.53 0.40 1.16
C TYR A 101 -13.72 -0.83 0.26
N LYS A 102 -13.59 -0.65 -1.06
CA LYS A 102 -13.69 -1.75 -2.04
C LYS A 102 -12.64 -2.84 -1.83
N MET A 103 -11.47 -2.47 -1.30
CA MET A 103 -10.36 -3.40 -1.02
C MET A 103 -10.35 -3.93 0.42
N ASN A 104 -11.43 -3.68 1.19
CA ASN A 104 -11.58 -4.07 2.59
C ASN A 104 -10.53 -3.42 3.52
N VAL A 105 -10.20 -2.16 3.27
CA VAL A 105 -9.36 -1.31 4.13
C VAL A 105 -10.22 -0.24 4.77
N MET A 106 -10.20 -0.16 6.10
CA MET A 106 -11.05 0.71 6.90
C MET A 106 -10.24 1.77 7.65
N PHE A 107 -10.88 2.91 7.91
CA PHE A 107 -10.34 4.03 8.67
C PHE A 107 -11.28 4.40 9.79
#